data_AF-A0A1G1XLL9-F1
#
_entry.id   AF-A0A1G1XLL9-F1
#
_cell.length_a   1.000
_cell.length_b   1.000
_cell.length_c   1.000
_cell.angle_alpha   90.00
_cell.angle_beta   90.00
_cell.angle_gamma   90.00
#
_symmetry.space_group_name_H-M   'P 1'
#
loop_
_entity.id
_entity.type
_entity.pdbx_description
1 polymer ?
#
loop_
_entity_poly.entity_id
_entity_poly.type
_entity_poly.pdbx_seq_one_letter_code
_entity_poly.pdbx_strand_id
1 'polypeptide(L)'
;MTKDWEKLFSYYNAPEPPNDLLGKIMKRINQEKRLLTLKRRLFILATGLTGAIVLFIPALKGVISGFAQSGFIQYFSLLFSDAEIVLAYWQNYALSLLESLPVMSLILLLATVFAILELLKLLAKDLKNIYLSKQLIHN
;
A
#
# COMPACT_ATOMS: atom_id res chain seq x y z
N MET A 1 -14.43 -26.91 -52.66
CA MET A 1 -15.39 -27.03 -51.54
C MET A 1 -15.36 -25.75 -50.70
N THR A 2 -15.81 -24.61 -51.25
CA THR A 2 -15.56 -23.29 -50.62
C THR A 2 -16.71 -22.30 -50.85
N LYS A 3 -17.99 -22.71 -50.79
CA LYS A 3 -19.13 -21.78 -51.06
C LYS A 3 -20.45 -22.06 -50.29
N ASP A 4 -20.45 -22.77 -49.17
CA ASP A 4 -21.70 -23.00 -48.41
C ASP A 4 -21.95 -22.00 -47.27
N TRP A 5 -20.95 -21.21 -46.87
CA TRP A 5 -21.08 -20.25 -45.77
C TRP A 5 -21.92 -19.02 -46.16
N GLU A 6 -21.84 -18.57 -47.41
CA GLU A 6 -22.63 -17.41 -47.90
C GLU A 6 -24.14 -17.66 -47.84
N LYS A 7 -24.58 -18.91 -48.05
CA LYS A 7 -25.99 -19.29 -47.95
C LYS A 7 -26.51 -19.30 -46.52
N LEU A 8 -25.67 -19.52 -45.51
CA LEU A 8 -26.10 -19.54 -44.11
C LEU A 8 -26.47 -18.14 -43.60
N PHE A 9 -25.80 -17.10 -44.12
CA PHE A 9 -26.10 -15.72 -43.77
C PHE A 9 -27.23 -15.11 -44.62
N SER A 10 -27.53 -15.67 -45.80
CA SER A 10 -28.61 -15.16 -46.66
C SER A 10 -30.02 -15.44 -46.11
N TYR A 11 -30.19 -16.39 -45.19
CA TYR A 11 -31.49 -16.67 -44.55
C TYR A 11 -31.69 -15.91 -43.22
N TYR A 12 -30.70 -15.15 -42.77
CA TYR A 12 -30.74 -14.47 -41.49
C TYR A 12 -31.29 -13.06 -41.64
N ASN A 13 -32.62 -12.92 -41.66
CA ASN A 13 -33.27 -11.64 -41.38
C ASN A 13 -33.08 -11.33 -39.90
N ALA A 14 -31.96 -10.69 -39.56
CA ALA A 14 -31.71 -10.26 -38.19
C ALA A 14 -32.81 -9.27 -37.78
N PRO A 15 -33.63 -9.57 -36.76
CA PRO A 15 -34.55 -8.58 -36.23
C PRO A 15 -33.74 -7.38 -35.75
N GLU A 16 -34.22 -6.17 -36.01
CA GLU A 16 -33.54 -4.95 -35.56
C GLU A 16 -33.29 -5.04 -34.05
N PRO A 17 -32.02 -4.93 -33.61
CA PRO A 17 -31.72 -5.04 -32.20
C PRO A 17 -32.41 -3.90 -31.44
N PRO A 18 -32.89 -4.14 -30.22
CA PRO A 18 -33.44 -3.08 -29.39
C PRO A 18 -32.42 -1.93 -29.27
N ASN A 19 -32.88 -0.69 -29.42
CA ASN A 19 -32.03 0.52 -29.43
C ASN A 19 -31.08 0.64 -28.23
N ASP A 20 -31.37 -0.04 -27.11
CA ASP A 20 -30.58 -0.01 -25.87
C ASP A 20 -29.68 -1.24 -25.65
N LEU A 21 -29.71 -2.24 -26.54
CA LEU A 21 -28.96 -3.49 -26.38
C LEU A 21 -27.44 -3.24 -26.37
N LEU A 22 -26.95 -2.44 -27.32
CA LEU A 22 -25.54 -2.07 -27.41
C LEU A 22 -25.08 -1.32 -26.16
N GLY A 23 -25.90 -0.39 -25.66
CA GLY A 23 -25.64 0.34 -24.42
C GLY A 23 -25.50 -0.58 -23.21
N LYS A 24 -26.42 -1.54 -23.06
CA LYS A 24 -26.37 -2.56 -22.00
C LYS A 24 -25.12 -3.43 -22.09
N ILE A 25 -24.76 -3.90 -23.28
CA ILE A 25 -23.56 -4.73 -23.50
C ILE A 25 -22.30 -3.93 -23.15
N MET A 26 -22.16 -2.70 -23.65
CA MET A 26 -21.00 -1.87 -23.33
C MET A 26 -20.90 -1.53 -21.84
N LYS A 27 -22.02 -1.29 -21.18
CA LYS A 27 -22.06 -1.05 -19.73
C LYS A 27 -21.54 -2.27 -18.96
N ARG A 28 -22.00 -3.49 -19.28
CA ARG A 28 -21.51 -4.72 -18.65
C ARG A 28 -20.02 -4.96 -18.90
N ILE A 29 -19.56 -4.80 -20.15
CA ILE A 29 -18.14 -4.97 -20.50
C ILE A 29 -17.26 -3.99 -19.69
N ASN A 30 -17.68 -2.73 -19.58
CA ASN A 30 -16.95 -1.73 -18.81
C ASN A 30 -16.96 -2.04 -17.30
N GLN A 31 -18.05 -2.58 -16.76
CA GLN A 31 -18.12 -3.00 -15.36
C GLN A 31 -17.16 -4.17 -15.08
N GLU A 32 -17.14 -5.21 -15.92
CA GLU A 32 -16.24 -6.34 -15.77
C GLU A 32 -14.77 -5.92 -15.88
N LYS A 33 -14.43 -5.08 -16.87
CA LYS A 33 -13.08 -4.50 -17.00
C LYS A 33 -12.67 -3.75 -15.73
N ARG A 34 -13.54 -2.92 -15.16
CA ARG A 34 -13.28 -2.21 -13.90
C ARG A 34 -13.03 -3.18 -12.75
N LEU A 35 -13.85 -4.21 -12.59
CA LEU A 35 -13.67 -5.22 -11.54
C LEU A 35 -12.33 -5.96 -11.68
N LEU A 36 -11.93 -6.32 -12.90
CA LEU A 36 -10.64 -6.97 -13.16
C LEU A 36 -9.46 -6.06 -12.80
N THR A 37 -9.53 -4.76 -13.16
CA THR A 37 -8.48 -3.80 -12.79
C THR A 37 -8.37 -3.62 -11.27
N LEU A 38 -9.50 -3.56 -10.56
CA LEU A 38 -9.52 -3.46 -9.10
C LEU A 38 -8.95 -4.71 -8.43
N LYS A 39 -9.31 -5.91 -8.90
CA LYS A 39 -8.75 -7.17 -8.40
C LYS A 39 -7.24 -7.25 -8.57
N ARG A 40 -6.72 -6.87 -9.75
CA ARG A 40 -5.27 -6.81 -9.99
C ARG A 40 -4.58 -5.83 -9.06
N ARG A 41 -5.16 -4.64 -8.88
CA ARG A 41 -4.62 -3.63 -7.96
C ARG A 41 -4.59 -4.12 -6.52
N LEU A 42 -5.66 -4.77 -6.04
CA LEU A 42 -5.68 -5.39 -4.72
C LEU A 42 -4.60 -6.45 -4.55
N PHE A 43 -4.38 -7.29 -5.56
CA PHE A 43 -3.31 -8.29 -5.51
C PHE A 43 -1.94 -7.62 -5.35
N ILE A 44 -1.65 -6.60 -6.16
CA ILE A 44 -0.40 -5.83 -6.05
C ILE A 44 -0.26 -5.20 -4.67
N LEU A 45 -1.31 -4.54 -4.16
CA LEU A 45 -1.29 -3.91 -2.84
C LEU A 45 -1.10 -4.93 -1.72
N ALA A 46 -1.75 -6.09 -1.80
CA ALA A 46 -1.58 -7.17 -0.82
C ALA A 46 -0.15 -7.71 -0.82
N THR A 47 0.44 -7.97 -2.00
CA THR A 47 1.85 -8.39 -2.10
C THR A 47 2.81 -7.33 -1.57
N GLY A 48 2.56 -6.05 -1.87
CA GLY A 48 3.34 -4.93 -1.34
C GLY A 48 3.26 -4.85 0.18
N LEU A 49 2.07 -5.04 0.75
CA LEU A 49 1.86 -5.03 2.20
C LEU A 49 2.62 -6.16 2.88
N THR A 50 2.58 -7.37 2.32
CA THR A 50 3.38 -8.49 2.85
C THR A 50 4.88 -8.19 2.82
N GLY A 51 5.38 -7.61 1.72
CA GLY A 51 6.78 -7.19 1.62
C GLY A 51 7.15 -6.14 2.68
N ALA A 52 6.28 -5.15 2.89
CA ALA A 52 6.51 -4.10 3.88
C ALA A 52 6.53 -4.65 5.33
N ILE A 53 5.65 -5.61 5.66
CA ILE A 53 5.66 -6.30 6.95
C ILE A 53 6.94 -7.12 7.14
N VAL A 54 7.40 -7.81 6.10
CA VAL A 54 8.66 -8.57 6.14
C VAL A 54 9.85 -7.64 6.40
N LEU A 55 9.87 -6.45 5.78
CA LEU A 55 10.93 -5.44 5.97
C LEU A 55 10.84 -4.71 7.32
N PHE A 56 9.66 -4.66 7.95
CA PHE A 56 9.47 -4.02 9.25
C PHE A 56 10.26 -4.74 10.36
N ILE A 57 10.31 -6.07 10.35
CA ILE A 57 11.03 -6.85 11.36
C ILE A 57 12.53 -6.51 11.42
N PRO A 58 13.31 -6.58 10.33
CA PRO A 58 14.72 -6.20 10.35
C PRO A 58 14.92 -4.70 10.61
N ALA A 59 14.01 -3.82 10.17
CA ALA A 59 14.08 -2.40 10.49
C ALA A 59 13.97 -2.16 12.01
N LEU A 60 13.02 -2.84 12.67
CA LEU A 60 12.85 -2.78 14.12
C LEU A 60 14.09 -3.32 14.86
N LYS A 61 14.61 -4.47 14.41
CA LYS A 61 15.86 -5.03 14.96
C LYS A 61 17.03 -4.05 14.79
N GLY A 62 17.13 -3.39 13.65
CA GLY A 62 18.15 -2.38 13.37
C GLY A 62 18.08 -1.17 14.29
N VAL A 63 16.88 -0.77 14.72
CA VAL A 63 16.70 0.29 15.71
C VAL A 63 17.15 -0.18 17.09
N ILE A 64 16.74 -1.37 17.52
CA ILE A 64 17.13 -1.94 18.82
C ILE A 64 18.66 -2.09 18.88
N SER A 65 19.28 -2.68 17.85
CA SER A 65 20.74 -2.82 17.80
C SER A 65 21.45 -1.47 17.71
N GLY A 66 20.88 -0.51 16.97
CA GLY A 66 21.40 0.84 16.86
C GLY A 66 21.44 1.56 18.20
N PHE A 67 20.39 1.46 19.01
CA PHE A 67 20.38 2.01 20.36
C PHE A 67 21.36 1.29 21.30
N ALA A 68 21.49 -0.03 21.19
CA ALA A 68 22.42 -0.80 22.00
C ALA A 68 23.90 -0.48 21.71
N GLN A 69 24.23 -0.20 20.45
CA GLN A 69 25.62 0.02 20.01
C GLN A 69 26.07 1.48 20.09
N SER A 70 25.14 2.43 19.97
CA SER A 70 25.45 3.86 19.87
C SER A 70 25.75 4.56 21.19
N GLY A 71 25.46 3.92 22.33
CA GLY A 71 25.60 4.56 23.64
C GLY A 71 24.50 5.58 23.96
N PHE A 72 23.49 5.74 23.10
CA PHE A 72 22.43 6.74 23.28
C PHE A 72 21.71 6.59 24.62
N ILE A 73 21.43 5.35 25.06
CA ILE A 73 20.73 5.10 26.33
C ILE A 73 21.59 5.57 27.51
N GLN A 74 22.91 5.38 27.44
CA GLN A 74 23.85 5.83 28.44
C GLN A 74 23.88 7.37 28.52
N TYR A 75 24.00 8.05 27.37
CA TYR A 75 23.92 9.51 27.35
C TYR A 75 22.56 10.03 27.82
N PHE A 76 21.46 9.41 27.39
CA PHE A 76 20.12 9.79 27.82
C PHE A 76 19.94 9.62 29.34
N SER A 77 20.54 8.58 29.93
CA SER A 77 20.46 8.34 31.37
C SER A 77 21.12 9.43 32.22
N LEU A 78 22.12 10.15 31.69
CA LEU A 78 22.82 11.23 32.40
C LEU A 78 21.91 12.38 32.81
N LEU A 79 20.80 12.61 32.09
CA LEU A 79 19.79 13.60 32.47
C LEU A 79 19.18 13.33 33.85
N PHE A 80 19.16 12.05 34.25
CA PHE A 80 18.55 11.61 35.50
C PHE A 80 19.58 11.29 36.59
N SER A 81 20.81 10.89 36.23
CA SER A 81 21.86 10.60 37.21
C SER A 81 22.64 11.86 37.62
N ASP A 82 23.00 12.72 36.66
CA ASP A 82 23.98 13.80 36.85
C ASP A 82 23.51 15.10 36.17
N ALA A 83 22.28 15.52 36.48
CA ALA A 83 21.63 16.67 35.86
C ALA A 83 22.44 17.98 36.00
N GLU A 84 23.19 18.16 37.10
CA GLU A 84 24.05 19.33 37.31
C GLU A 84 25.17 19.42 36.27
N ILE A 85 25.79 18.28 35.95
CA ILE A 85 26.83 18.18 34.91
C ILE A 85 26.21 18.40 33.52
N VAL A 86 25.02 17.84 33.27
CA VAL A 86 24.30 18.05 32.01
C VAL A 86 23.97 19.53 31.80
N LEU A 87 23.53 20.26 32.84
CA LEU A 87 23.26 21.69 32.74
C LEU A 87 24.54 22.50 32.49
N ALA A 88 25.64 22.15 33.16
CA ALA A 88 26.93 22.81 32.98
C ALA A 88 27.49 22.64 31.55
N TYR A 89 27.24 21.49 30.91
CA TYR A 89 27.75 21.13 29.57
C TYR A 89 26.65 20.86 28.55
N TRP A 90 25.51 21.56 28.64
CA TRP A 90 24.30 21.22 27.89
C TRP A 90 24.50 21.19 26.36
N GLN A 91 25.40 22.02 25.83
CA GLN A 91 25.72 22.09 24.40
C GLN A 91 26.43 20.82 23.93
N ASN A 92 27.51 20.44 24.62
CA ASN A 92 28.28 19.24 24.32
C ASN A 92 27.42 17.99 24.55
N TYR A 93 26.65 17.99 25.64
CA TYR A 93 25.70 16.92 25.93
C TYR A 93 24.69 16.73 24.80
N ALA A 94 24.04 17.81 24.35
CA ALA A 94 23.06 17.74 23.27
C ALA A 94 23.68 17.24 21.96
N LEU A 95 24.89 17.68 21.63
CA LEU A 95 25.62 17.20 20.45
C LEU A 95 25.94 15.71 20.56
N SER A 96 26.49 15.23 21.66
CA SER A 96 26.78 13.81 21.87
C SER A 96 25.52 12.95 21.88
N LEU A 97 24.41 13.46 22.43
CA LEU A 97 23.12 12.79 22.37
C LEU A 97 22.60 12.68 20.93
N LEU A 98 22.80 13.72 20.11
CA LEU A 98 22.44 13.71 18.70
C LEU A 98 23.32 12.75 17.88
N GLU A 99 24.63 12.75 18.12
CA GLU A 99 25.60 11.90 17.42
C GLU A 99 25.39 10.42 17.76
N SER A 100 24.93 10.12 18.96
CA SER A 100 24.58 8.76 19.37
C SER A 100 23.20 8.31 18.87
N LEU A 101 22.39 9.15 18.23
CA LEU A 101 21.12 8.65 17.68
C LEU A 101 21.38 7.68 16.52
N PRO A 102 20.73 6.50 16.48
CA PRO A 102 20.80 5.59 15.35
C PRO A 102 19.88 6.08 14.21
N VAL A 103 20.21 7.24 13.64
CA VAL A 103 19.37 7.99 12.68
C VAL A 103 19.00 7.13 11.46
N MET A 104 19.96 6.37 10.91
CA MET A 104 19.71 5.51 9.75
C MET A 104 18.68 4.41 10.05
N SER A 105 18.80 3.75 11.20
CA SER A 105 17.83 2.72 11.61
C SER A 105 16.44 3.32 11.83
N LEU A 106 16.37 4.51 12.44
CA LEU A 106 15.11 5.23 12.64
C LEU A 106 14.45 5.62 11.32
N ILE A 107 15.22 6.13 10.35
CA ILE A 107 14.70 6.47 9.02
C ILE A 107 14.11 5.23 8.33
N LEU A 108 14.82 4.09 8.37
CA LEU A 108 14.34 2.84 7.77
C LEU A 108 13.05 2.34 8.44
N LEU A 109 12.97 2.41 9.77
CA LEU A 109 11.77 2.06 10.51
C LEU A 109 10.60 2.98 10.16
N LEU A 110 10.83 4.30 10.14
CA LEU A 110 9.79 5.27 9.79
C LEU A 110 9.31 5.08 8.35
N ALA A 111 10.23 4.92 7.40
CA ALA A 111 9.90 4.69 6.00
C ALA A 111 9.06 3.43 5.82
N THR A 112 9.40 2.33 6.50
CA THR A 112 8.61 1.09 6.47
C THR A 112 7.23 1.27 7.10
N VAL A 113 7.12 1.97 8.22
CA VAL A 113 5.81 2.31 8.83
C VAL A 113 4.96 3.14 7.88
N PHE A 114 5.52 4.20 7.29
CA PHE A 114 4.80 5.03 6.31
C PHE A 114 4.34 4.22 5.10
N ALA A 115 5.19 3.34 4.57
CA ALA A 115 4.83 2.47 3.47
C ALA A 115 3.64 1.56 3.82
N ILE A 116 3.64 0.95 5.02
CA ILE A 116 2.54 0.12 5.52
C ILE A 116 1.25 0.95 5.61
N LEU A 117 1.32 2.14 6.20
CA LEU A 117 0.15 3.02 6.35
C LEU A 117 -0.45 3.43 5.00
N GLU A 118 0.38 3.82 4.03
CA GLU A 118 -0.10 4.23 2.72
C GLU A 118 -0.71 3.05 1.94
N LEU A 119 -0.10 1.86 2.04
CA LEU A 119 -0.64 0.64 1.45
C LEU A 119 -1.98 0.24 2.06
N LEU A 120 -2.12 0.31 3.40
CA LEU A 120 -3.38 0.05 4.10
C LEU A 120 -4.47 1.02 3.68
N LYS A 121 -4.16 2.31 3.59
CA LYS A 121 -5.09 3.36 3.14
C LYS A 121 -5.58 3.12 1.71
N LEU A 122 -4.68 2.76 0.79
CA LEU A 122 -5.03 2.43 -0.59
C LEU A 122 -5.90 1.17 -0.67
N LEU A 123 -5.55 0.14 0.10
CA LEU A 123 -6.28 -1.12 0.15
C LEU A 123 -7.70 -0.92 0.72
N ALA A 124 -7.85 -0.14 1.79
CA ALA A 124 -9.15 0.21 2.36
C ALA A 124 -10.03 0.97 1.35
N LYS A 125 -9.45 1.91 0.60
CA LYS A 125 -10.16 2.64 -0.46
C LYS A 125 -10.65 1.71 -1.58
N ASP A 126 -9.81 0.79 -2.03
CA ASP A 126 -10.17 -0.13 -3.11
C ASP A 126 -11.19 -1.19 -2.67
N LEU A 127 -11.11 -1.68 -1.43
CA LEU A 127 -12.14 -2.56 -0.85
C LEU A 127 -13.50 -1.86 -0.75
N LYS A 128 -13.53 -0.60 -0.29
CA LYS A 128 -14.76 0.20 -0.23
C LYS A 128 -15.39 0.36 -1.62
N ASN A 129 -14.58 0.63 -2.64
CA ASN A 129 -15.08 0.78 -4.01
C ASN A 129 -15.68 -0.52 -4.55
N ILE A 130 -15.09 -1.67 -4.24
CA ILE A 130 -15.63 -2.98 -4.65
C ILE A 130 -16.95 -3.24 -3.95
N TYR A 131 -17.02 -3.01 -2.63
CA TYR A 131 -18.26 -3.19 -1.87
C TYR A 131 -19.41 -2.36 -2.45
N LEU A 132 -19.18 -1.06 -2.70
CA LEU A 132 -20.17 -0.17 -3.33
C LEU A 132 -20.56 -0.63 -4.74
N SER A 133 -19.59 -1.07 -5.55
CA SER A 133 -19.87 -1.55 -6.91
C SER A 133 -20.73 -2.82 -6.92
N LYS A 134 -20.58 -3.70 -5.93
CA LYS A 134 -21.34 -4.95 -5.82
C LYS A 134 -22.79 -4.68 -5.41
N GLN A 135 -23.02 -3.67 -4.58
CA GLN A 135 -24.36 -3.25 -4.15
C GLN A 135 -25.20 -2.67 -5.32
N LEU A 136 -24.57 -1.98 -6.27
CA LEU A 136 -25.22 -1.42 -7.46
C LEU A 136 -25.59 -2.46 -8.53
N ILE A 137 -25.14 -3.71 -8.42
CA ILE A 137 -25.43 -4.79 -9.38
C ILE A 137 -26.64 -5.63 -8.93
N HIS A 138 -27.09 -5.49 -7.68
CA HIS A 138 -28.20 -6.25 -7.10
C HIS A 138 -29.52 -5.47 -6.99
N ASN A 139 -29.52 -4.19 -7.36
CA ASN A 139 -30.71 -3.35 -7.58
C ASN A 139 -30.89 -3.10 -9.07
#